data_AF-A0AAE3SJW6-F1
#
_entry.id   AF-A0AAE3SJW6-F1
#
_cell.length_a   1.000
_cell.length_b   1.000
_cell.length_c   1.000
_cell.angle_alpha   90.00
_cell.angle_beta   90.00
_cell.angle_gamma   90.00
#
_symmetry.space_group_name_H-M   'P 1'
#
loop_
_entity.id
_entity.type
_entity.pdbx_description
1 polymer ?
#
loop_
_entity_poly.entity_id
_entity_poly.type
_entity_poly.pdbx_seq_one_letter_code
_entity_poly.pdbx_strand_id
1 'polypeptide(L)' 'MARSKKDDTLIFKCGETHKINYFTHLYGKDEEVKRFLKRNCALGTIENKTHLELFQLIERELGIPQP' A
#
# COMPACT_ATOMS: atom_id res chain seq x y z
N MET A 1 7.80 14.57 -0.31
CA MET A 1 6.47 15.11 0.06
C MET A 1 6.18 14.70 1.50
N ALA A 2 5.57 15.58 2.31
CA ALA A 2 5.48 15.39 3.76
C ALA A 2 4.69 14.12 4.13
N ARG A 3 5.41 13.08 4.56
CA ARG A 3 4.84 11.88 5.16
C ARG A 3 4.23 12.28 6.50
N SER A 4 2.92 12.51 6.51
CA SER A 4 2.18 12.74 7.75
C SER A 4 2.22 11.45 8.57
N LYS A 5 3.01 11.44 9.65
CA LYS A 5 3.16 10.29 10.57
C LYS A 5 1.84 9.69 11.06
N LYS A 6 0.73 10.45 10.99
CA LYS A 6 -0.62 10.01 11.33
C LYS A 6 -1.19 8.99 10.34
N ASP A 7 -0.81 9.09 9.06
CA ASP A 7 -1.30 8.20 8.02
C ASP A 7 -0.57 6.85 8.04
N ASP A 8 0.67 6.80 8.54
CA ASP A 8 1.44 5.55 8.63
C ASP A 8 0.80 4.50 9.55
N THR A 9 0.09 4.95 10.60
CA THR A 9 -0.61 4.08 11.55
C THR A 9 -2.03 3.73 11.12
N LEU A 10 -2.52 4.30 10.00
CA LEU A 10 -3.86 3.99 9.52
C LEU A 10 -3.87 2.57 8.96
N ILE A 11 -4.94 1.85 9.31
CA ILE A 11 -5.21 0.54 8.77
C ILE A 11 -5.64 0.71 7.31
N PHE A 12 -4.96 0.00 6.44
CA PHE A 12 -5.32 -0.09 5.04
C PHE A 12 -6.52 -1.02 4.89
N LYS A 13 -7.66 -0.49 4.43
CA LYS A 13 -8.83 -1.31 4.12
C LYS A 13 -8.93 -1.53 2.62
N CYS A 14 -9.14 -2.78 2.23
CA CYS A 14 -9.30 -3.18 0.84
C CYS A 14 -10.47 -2.50 0.11
N GLY A 15 -11.49 -2.06 0.85
CA GLY A 15 -12.62 -1.29 0.32
C GLY A 15 -12.28 0.17 -0.01
N GLU A 16 -11.14 0.69 0.44
CA GLU A 16 -10.74 2.09 0.22
C GLU A 16 -9.92 2.22 -1.07
N THR A 17 -10.59 2.19 -2.22
CA THR A 17 -9.93 2.27 -3.53
C THR A 17 -9.14 3.57 -3.73
N HIS A 18 -9.55 4.66 -3.08
CA HIS A 18 -8.83 5.93 -3.09
C HIS A 18 -7.45 5.82 -2.42
N LYS A 19 -7.31 5.00 -1.37
CA LYS A 19 -6.01 4.72 -0.77
C LYS A 19 -5.13 3.92 -1.72
N ILE A 20 -5.67 2.91 -2.41
CA ILE A 20 -4.93 2.17 -3.43
C ILE A 20 -4.32 3.13 -4.46
N ASN A 21 -5.14 4.04 -4.99
CA ASN A 21 -4.67 5.05 -5.94
C ASN A 21 -3.62 6.00 -5.32
N TYR A 22 -3.72 6.31 -4.03
CA TYR A 22 -2.71 7.12 -3.35
C TYR A 22 -1.36 6.38 -3.25
N PHE A 23 -1.37 5.11 -2.83
CA PHE A 23 -0.17 4.27 -2.80
C PHE A 23 0.45 4.10 -4.18
N THR A 24 -0.37 3.84 -5.19
CA THR A 24 0.11 3.66 -6.55
C THR A 24 0.77 4.92 -7.11
N HIS A 25 0.16 6.09 -6.88
CA HIS A 25 0.73 7.38 -7.27
C HIS A 25 2.03 7.69 -6.53
N LEU A 26 2.10 7.37 -5.23
CA LEU A 26 3.29 7.54 -4.41
C LEU A 26 4.48 6.80 -5.00
N TYR A 27 4.28 5.54 -5.38
CA TYR A 27 5.33 4.71 -5.98
C TYR A 27 5.60 5.01 -7.46
N GLY A 28 4.73 5.79 -8.13
CA GLY A 28 4.80 6.01 -9.58
C GLY A 28 4.65 4.72 -10.41
N LYS A 29 4.10 3.66 -9.80
CA LYS A 29 3.98 2.31 -10.38
C LYS A 29 2.57 1.78 -10.19
N ASP A 30 1.64 2.37 -10.93
CA ASP A 30 0.22 2.12 -10.69
C ASP A 30 -0.24 0.71 -10.96
N GLU A 31 0.23 0.07 -12.01
CA GLU A 31 -0.23 -1.28 -12.31
C GLU A 31 0.33 -2.35 -11.36
N GLU A 32 1.62 -2.30 -11.06
CA GLU A 32 2.30 -3.31 -10.23
C GLU A 32 1.76 -3.27 -8.79
N VAL A 33 1.77 -2.07 -8.19
CA VAL A 33 1.29 -1.88 -6.81
C VAL A 33 -0.20 -2.18 -6.70
N LYS A 34 -1.02 -1.77 -7.68
CA LYS A 34 -2.46 -2.06 -7.67
C LYS A 34 -2.76 -3.55 -7.79
N ARG A 35 -2.05 -4.28 -8.66
CA ARG A 35 -2.21 -5.74 -8.78
C ARG A 35 -1.78 -6.43 -7.49
N PHE A 36 -0.66 -6.01 -6.91
CA PHE A 36 -0.15 -6.54 -5.65
C PHE A 36 -1.15 -6.32 -4.51
N LEU A 37 -1.64 -5.08 -4.34
CA LEU A 37 -2.64 -4.75 -3.34
C LEU A 37 -3.94 -5.52 -3.55
N LYS A 38 -4.46 -5.62 -4.78
CA LYS A 38 -5.66 -6.42 -5.07
C LYS A 38 -5.48 -7.90 -4.73
N ARG A 39 -4.34 -8.50 -5.07
CA ARG A 39 -4.04 -9.90 -4.76
C ARG A 39 -3.98 -10.13 -3.25
N ASN A 40 -3.21 -9.31 -2.54
CA ASN A 40 -3.08 -9.43 -1.09
C ASN A 40 -4.39 -9.10 -0.36
N CYS A 41 -5.23 -8.23 -0.91
CA CYS A 41 -6.58 -7.99 -0.43
C CYS A 41 -7.47 -9.22 -0.58
N ALA A 42 -7.44 -9.87 -1.74
CA ALA A 42 -8.18 -11.11 -1.96
C ALA A 42 -7.70 -12.25 -1.04
N LEU A 43 -6.43 -12.24 -0.66
CA LEU A 43 -5.84 -13.16 0.33
C LEU A 43 -6.14 -12.75 1.78
N GLY A 44 -6.73 -11.59 2.04
CA GLY A 44 -6.98 -11.06 3.39
C GLY A 44 -5.72 -10.67 4.16
N THR A 45 -4.56 -10.66 3.51
CA THR A 45 -3.25 -10.49 4.17
C THR A 45 -2.95 -9.04 4.55
N ILE A 46 -3.54 -8.08 3.81
CA ILE A 46 -3.32 -6.64 4.00
C ILE A 46 -4.52 -5.88 4.58
N GLU A 47 -5.66 -6.55 4.79
CA GLU A 47 -6.91 -5.93 5.25
C GLU A 47 -6.80 -5.30 6.65
N ASN A 48 -5.88 -5.78 7.47
CA ASN A 48 -5.62 -5.28 8.83
C ASN A 48 -4.20 -4.71 8.98
N LYS A 49 -3.48 -4.50 7.88
CA LYS A 49 -2.11 -3.97 7.93
C LYS A 49 -2.10 -2.46 7.95
N THR A 50 -1.16 -1.91 8.69
CA THR A 50 -0.90 -0.46 8.66
C THR A 50 -0.28 -0.06 7.33
N HIS A 51 -0.41 1.22 6.95
CA HIS A 51 0.26 1.76 5.77
C HIS A 51 1.78 1.47 5.78
N LEU A 52 2.41 1.54 6.95
CA LEU A 52 3.84 1.26 7.12
C LEU A 52 4.18 -0.22 6.83
N GLU A 53 3.39 -1.17 7.35
CA GLU A 53 3.54 -2.58 7.03
C GLU A 53 3.27 -2.88 5.56
N LEU A 54 2.28 -2.21 4.97
CA LEU A 54 1.92 -2.35 3.56
C LEU A 54 3.10 -1.99 2.67
N PHE A 55 3.73 -0.87 2.97
CA PHE A 55 4.91 -0.41 2.25
C PHE A 55 6.10 -1.36 2.42
N GLN A 56 6.35 -1.88 3.64
CA GLN A 56 7.40 -2.89 3.85
C GLN A 56 7.14 -4.18 3.06
N LEU A 57 5.87 -4.57 2.92
CA LEU A 57 5.45 -5.70 2.09
C LEU A 57 5.69 -5.43 0.62
N ILE A 58 5.31 -4.26 0.13
CA ILE A 58 5.54 -3.82 -1.25
C ILE A 58 7.05 -3.80 -1.54
N GLU A 59 7.86 -3.24 -0.64
CA GLU A 59 9.31 -3.19 -0.81
C GLU A 59 9.94 -4.60 -0.80
N ARG A 60 9.45 -5.52 0.04
CA ARG A 60 9.93 -6.91 0.06
C ARG A 60 9.54 -7.73 -1.16
N GLU A 61 8.31 -7.64 -1.62
CA GLU A 61 7.80 -8.44 -2.74
C GLU A 61 8.16 -7.84 -4.11
N LEU A 62 8.02 -6.52 -4.25
CA LEU A 62 8.25 -5.82 -5.51
C LEU A 62 9.65 -5.20 -5.61
N GLY A 63 10.40 -5.11 -4.51
CA GLY A 63 11.72 -4.45 -4.51
C GLY A 63 11.65 -2.94 -4.75
N ILE A 64 10.48 -2.32 -4.61
CA ILE A 64 10.29 -0.89 -4.89
C ILE A 64 10.51 -0.10 -3.59
N PRO A 65 11.51 0.81 -3.55
CA PRO A 65 11.79 1.60 -2.36
C PRO A 65 10.61 2.53 -2.06
N GLN A 66 10.30 2.69 -0.76
CA GLN A 66 9.34 3.70 -0.30
C GLN A 66 9.72 5.11 -0.84
N PRO A 67 8.76 5.89 -1.36
CA PRO A 67 8.93 7.29 -1.75
C PRO A 67 9.03 8.27 -0.57
#